data_AF-A0A9X5E6N5-F1
#
_entry.id   AF-A0A9X5E6N5-F1
#
_cell.length_a   1.000
_cell.length_b   1.000
_cell.length_c   1.000
_cell.angle_alpha   90.00
_cell.angle_beta   90.00
_cell.angle_gamma   90.00
#
_symmetry.space_group_name_H-M   'P 1'
#
loop_
_entity.id
_entity.type
_entity.pdbx_description
1 polymer ?
#
loop_
_entity_poly.entity_id
_entity_poly.type
_entity_poly.pdbx_seq_one_letter_code
_entity_poly.pdbx_strand_id
1 'polypeptide(L)'
;MENHFTLEERIQFLISKLRKQVKPIHRDSALRLSADALEQVETIADIATKAYYLNELAIACIEIKLADKCLEILDRALEATQAISDRSTKITEFSKIGSGYVKLGIEDKGLNLLDRALQLAKTLEDVDERDYALCALAFACKEIGYNTLAIEIAKLVEEK
;
A
#
# COMPACT_ATOMS: atom_id res chain seq x y z
N MET A 1 12.19 14.61 29.90
CA MET A 1 11.08 14.90 28.97
C MET A 1 10.96 13.69 28.07
N GLU A 2 10.13 12.73 28.46
CA GLU A 2 9.79 11.59 27.61
C GLU A 2 8.92 12.14 26.48
N ASN A 3 9.45 12.18 25.27
CA ASN A 3 8.61 12.41 24.09
C ASN A 3 7.68 11.20 23.99
N HIS A 4 6.46 11.32 24.50
CA HIS A 4 5.41 10.35 24.26
C HIS A 4 4.99 10.45 22.80
N PHE A 5 5.77 9.84 21.91
CA PHE A 5 5.37 9.65 20.53
C PHE A 5 4.10 8.81 20.50
N THR A 6 3.14 9.21 19.66
CA THR A 6 1.96 8.38 19.38
C THR A 6 2.40 7.08 18.70
N LEU A 7 1.54 6.06 18.71
CA LEU A 7 1.82 4.79 18.03
C LEU A 7 2.14 5.04 16.54
N GLU A 8 1.35 5.90 15.90
CA GLU A 8 1.51 6.31 14.51
C GLU A 8 2.85 6.99 14.23
N GLU A 9 3.26 7.94 15.08
CA GLU A 9 4.55 8.62 14.95
C GLU A 9 5.73 7.65 15.11
N ARG A 10 5.61 6.68 16.02
CA ARG A 10 6.64 5.64 16.21
C ARG A 10 6.75 4.76 14.98
N ILE A 11 5.63 4.32 14.40
CA ILE A 11 5.60 3.53 13.18
C ILE A 11 6.23 4.31 12.03
N GLN A 12 5.82 5.57 11.82
CA GLN A 12 6.40 6.43 10.79
C GLN A 12 7.90 6.62 10.98
N PHE A 13 8.36 6.79 12.21
CA PHE A 13 9.78 6.91 12.53
C PHE A 13 10.54 5.63 12.15
N LEU A 14 10.01 4.45 12.47
CA LEU A 14 10.62 3.17 12.12
C LEU A 14 10.67 2.96 10.61
N ILE A 15 9.59 3.24 9.89
CA ILE A 15 9.53 3.16 8.42
C ILE A 15 10.54 4.13 7.78
N SER A 16 10.60 5.38 8.26
CA SER A 16 11.58 6.37 7.79
C SER A 16 13.02 5.90 8.02
N LYS A 17 13.31 5.30 9.17
CA LYS A 17 14.62 4.73 9.48
C LYS A 17 14.95 3.50 8.62
N LEU A 18 13.95 2.68 8.29
CA LEU A 18 14.06 1.55 7.40
C LEU A 18 14.46 1.99 5.98
N ARG A 19 13.77 2.99 5.42
CA ARG A 19 14.07 3.56 4.09
C ARG A 19 15.50 4.09 3.96
N LYS A 20 16.11 4.51 5.08
CA LYS A 20 17.52 4.94 5.11
C LYS A 20 18.53 3.79 5.02
N GLN A 21 18.11 2.53 5.21
CA GLN A 21 18.97 1.34 5.15
C GLN A 21 19.19 0.83 3.72
N VAL A 22 19.54 1.72 2.79
CA VAL A 22 19.68 1.40 1.36
C VAL A 22 20.90 0.51 1.06
N LYS A 23 21.91 0.51 1.94
CA LYS A 23 23.15 -0.24 1.73
C LYS A 23 22.99 -1.72 2.11
N PRO A 24 23.47 -2.68 1.29
CA PRO A 24 23.39 -4.11 1.59
C PRO A 24 23.98 -4.52 2.93
N ILE A 25 25.02 -3.81 3.41
CA ILE A 25 25.67 -4.07 4.70
C ILE A 25 24.72 -3.84 5.90
N HIS A 26 23.59 -3.16 5.70
CA HIS A 26 22.60 -2.92 6.75
C HIS A 26 21.41 -3.88 6.68
N ARG A 27 21.47 -4.97 5.91
CA ARG A 27 20.34 -5.90 5.73
C ARG A 27 19.78 -6.41 7.06
N ASP A 28 20.63 -6.81 8.01
CA ASP A 28 20.18 -7.27 9.33
C ASP A 28 19.49 -6.17 10.14
N SER A 29 19.98 -4.94 10.05
CA SER A 29 19.34 -3.79 10.70
C SER A 29 18.00 -3.47 10.04
N ALA A 30 17.90 -3.59 8.73
CA ALA A 30 16.68 -3.36 7.98
C ALA A 30 15.62 -4.42 8.32
N LEU A 31 16.02 -5.69 8.42
CA LEU A 31 15.16 -6.78 8.86
C LEU A 31 14.60 -6.52 10.27
N ARG A 32 15.45 -6.13 11.23
CA ARG A 32 14.99 -5.75 12.57
C ARG A 32 14.01 -4.58 12.54
N LEU A 33 14.34 -3.49 11.85
CA LEU A 33 13.46 -2.32 11.74
C LEU A 33 12.12 -2.66 11.11
N SER A 34 12.10 -3.53 10.09
CA SER A 34 10.86 -3.98 9.45
C SER A 34 10.01 -4.85 10.38
N ALA A 35 10.64 -5.70 11.21
CA ALA A 35 9.94 -6.52 12.20
C ALA A 35 9.36 -5.66 13.33
N ASP A 36 10.13 -4.72 13.88
CA ASP A 36 9.69 -3.80 14.93
C ASP A 36 8.53 -2.91 14.45
N ALA A 37 8.62 -2.42 13.20
CA ALA A 37 7.55 -1.62 12.60
C ALA A 37 6.28 -2.45 12.44
N LEU A 38 6.42 -3.67 11.91
CA LEU A 38 5.29 -4.58 11.71
C LEU A 38 4.60 -4.92 13.03
N GLU A 39 5.35 -5.22 14.09
CA GLU A 39 4.79 -5.49 15.42
C GLU A 39 3.94 -4.31 15.91
N GLN A 40 4.43 -3.07 15.75
CA GLN A 40 3.65 -1.89 16.14
C GLN A 40 2.42 -1.68 15.27
N VAL A 41 2.53 -1.90 13.96
CA VAL A 41 1.37 -1.83 13.04
C VAL A 41 0.30 -2.84 13.43
N GLU A 42 0.68 -4.02 13.90
CA GLU A 42 -0.29 -5.03 14.33
C GLU A 42 -1.13 -4.66 15.54
N THR A 43 -0.64 -3.74 16.37
CA THR A 43 -1.37 -3.23 17.54
C THR A 43 -2.40 -2.15 17.18
N ILE A 44 -2.44 -1.67 15.94
CA ILE A 44 -3.44 -0.69 15.49
C ILE A 44 -4.81 -1.36 15.46
N ALA A 45 -5.77 -0.78 16.19
CA ALA A 45 -7.15 -1.27 16.26
C ALA A 45 -7.99 -0.89 15.02
N ASP A 46 -7.78 0.30 14.47
CA ASP A 46 -8.48 0.73 13.26
C ASP A 46 -7.94 0.01 12.02
N ILE A 47 -8.82 -0.70 11.32
CA ILE A 47 -8.42 -1.58 10.22
C ILE A 47 -7.93 -0.81 8.99
N ALA A 48 -8.47 0.39 8.74
CA ALA A 48 -8.06 1.22 7.61
C ALA A 48 -6.67 1.81 7.87
N THR A 49 -6.43 2.35 9.06
CA THR A 49 -5.13 2.83 9.50
C THR A 49 -4.10 1.70 9.52
N LYS A 50 -4.48 0.50 9.98
CA LYS A 50 -3.62 -0.69 9.94
C LYS A 50 -3.22 -1.05 8.51
N ALA A 51 -4.17 -1.14 7.58
CA ALA A 51 -3.90 -1.44 6.18
C ALA A 51 -2.98 -0.39 5.53
N TYR A 52 -3.24 0.90 5.81
CA TYR A 52 -2.40 1.99 5.34
C TYR A 52 -0.93 1.82 5.77
N TYR A 53 -0.68 1.55 7.05
CA TYR A 53 0.68 1.39 7.54
C TYR A 53 1.36 0.09 7.08
N LEU A 54 0.59 -1.00 6.91
CA LEU A 54 1.11 -2.23 6.29
C LEU A 54 1.59 -1.93 4.86
N ASN A 55 0.83 -1.15 4.09
CA ASN A 55 1.22 -0.74 2.75
C ASN A 55 2.45 0.16 2.72
N GLU A 56 2.53 1.17 3.59
CA GLU A 56 3.71 2.02 3.71
C GLU A 56 4.97 1.21 4.05
N LEU A 57 4.84 0.24 4.95
CA LEU A 57 5.93 -0.64 5.33
C LEU A 57 6.33 -1.59 4.19
N ALA A 58 5.36 -2.13 3.44
CA ALA A 58 5.62 -2.95 2.26
C ALA A 58 6.40 -2.17 1.19
N ILE A 59 5.98 -0.94 0.88
CA ILE A 59 6.67 -0.04 -0.05
C ILE A 59 8.11 0.19 0.40
N ALA A 60 8.31 0.51 1.68
CA ALA A 60 9.65 0.68 2.23
C ALA A 60 10.50 -0.58 2.03
N CYS A 61 9.94 -1.79 2.26
CA CYS A 61 10.65 -3.05 2.03
C CYS A 61 11.02 -3.29 0.55
N ILE A 62 10.19 -2.85 -0.40
CA ILE A 62 10.49 -2.90 -1.84
C ILE A 62 11.70 -2.02 -2.15
N GLU A 63 11.71 -0.78 -1.65
CA GLU A 63 12.79 0.20 -1.89
C GLU A 63 14.17 -0.32 -1.46
N ILE A 64 14.21 -1.08 -0.36
CA ILE A 64 15.45 -1.66 0.18
C ILE A 64 15.67 -3.14 -0.20
N LYS A 65 14.86 -3.68 -1.13
CA LYS A 65 14.99 -5.05 -1.69
C LYS A 65 14.92 -6.17 -0.63
N LEU A 66 14.00 -6.05 0.32
CA LEU A 66 13.61 -7.12 1.25
C LEU A 66 12.39 -7.88 0.71
N ALA A 67 12.57 -8.63 -0.39
CA ALA A 67 11.46 -9.29 -1.10
C ALA A 67 10.62 -10.22 -0.21
N ASP A 68 11.24 -11.13 0.53
CA ASP A 68 10.53 -12.11 1.38
C ASP A 68 9.68 -11.40 2.45
N LYS A 69 10.23 -10.36 3.06
CA LYS A 69 9.53 -9.59 4.10
C LYS A 69 8.42 -8.74 3.51
N CYS A 70 8.66 -8.14 2.34
CA CYS A 70 7.63 -7.38 1.64
C CYS A 70 6.43 -8.26 1.29
N LEU A 71 6.67 -9.48 0.80
CA LEU A 71 5.60 -10.41 0.45
C LEU A 71 4.71 -10.73 1.66
N GLU A 72 5.32 -11.07 2.81
CA GLU A 72 4.60 -11.30 4.07
C GLU A 72 3.73 -10.08 4.45
N ILE A 73 4.27 -8.87 4.33
CA ILE A 73 3.57 -7.65 4.72
C ILE A 73 2.44 -7.32 3.73
N LEU A 74 2.63 -7.55 2.42
CA LEU A 74 1.59 -7.37 1.40
C LEU A 74 0.43 -8.35 1.58
N ASP A 75 0.69 -9.59 1.99
CA ASP A 75 -0.37 -10.55 2.30
C ASP A 75 -1.20 -10.08 3.51
N ARG A 76 -0.55 -9.57 4.56
CA ARG A 76 -1.25 -8.99 5.72
C ARG A 76 -2.02 -7.71 5.37
N ALA A 77 -1.43 -6.85 4.53
CA ALA A 77 -2.09 -5.64 4.04
C ALA A 77 -3.36 -6.01 3.26
N LEU A 78 -3.30 -7.08 2.47
CA LEU A 78 -4.44 -7.60 1.71
C LEU A 78 -5.55 -8.12 2.63
N GLU A 79 -5.22 -8.90 3.65
CA GLU A 79 -6.19 -9.36 4.65
C GLU A 79 -6.86 -8.19 5.38
N ALA A 80 -6.09 -7.20 5.83
CA ALA A 80 -6.63 -6.01 6.48
C ALA A 80 -7.54 -5.22 5.53
N THR A 81 -7.11 -5.02 4.28
CA THR A 81 -7.87 -4.28 3.26
C THR A 81 -9.20 -4.95 2.94
N GLN A 82 -9.27 -6.28 2.93
CA GLN A 82 -10.52 -7.01 2.71
C GLN A 82 -11.57 -6.69 3.79
N ALA A 83 -11.14 -6.46 5.03
CA ALA A 83 -12.00 -6.15 6.17
C ALA A 83 -12.43 -4.67 6.28
N ILE A 84 -11.84 -3.77 5.47
CA ILE A 84 -12.26 -2.35 5.44
C ILE A 84 -13.71 -2.25 4.98
N SER A 85 -14.54 -1.43 5.64
CA SER A 85 -15.93 -1.21 5.21
C SER A 85 -16.06 -0.07 4.20
N ASP A 86 -15.26 0.97 4.36
CA ASP A 86 -15.21 2.10 3.44
C ASP A 86 -14.69 1.67 2.06
N ARG A 87 -15.52 1.83 1.03
CA ARG A 87 -15.22 1.30 -0.30
C ARG A 87 -14.13 2.10 -1.00
N SER A 88 -14.12 3.43 -0.87
CA SER A 88 -13.11 4.30 -1.48
C SER A 88 -11.71 4.00 -0.94
N THR A 89 -11.60 3.90 0.39
CA THR A 89 -10.36 3.49 1.08
C THR A 89 -9.94 2.09 0.65
N LYS A 90 -10.88 1.13 0.60
CA LYS A 90 -10.59 -0.24 0.15
C LYS A 90 -10.01 -0.28 -1.26
N ILE A 91 -10.55 0.50 -2.21
CA ILE A 91 -10.02 0.59 -3.58
C ILE A 91 -8.60 1.17 -3.57
N THR A 92 -8.39 2.24 -2.81
CA THR A 92 -7.09 2.91 -2.70
C THR A 92 -6.02 1.95 -2.17
N GLU A 93 -6.33 1.21 -1.11
CA GLU A 93 -5.39 0.25 -0.53
C GLU A 93 -5.19 -0.98 -1.42
N PHE A 94 -6.23 -1.52 -2.07
CA PHE A 94 -6.05 -2.58 -3.08
C PHE A 94 -5.14 -2.14 -4.23
N SER A 95 -5.24 -0.87 -4.66
CA SER A 95 -4.42 -0.33 -5.74
C SER A 95 -2.93 -0.31 -5.37
N LYS A 96 -2.63 0.13 -4.14
CA LYS A 96 -1.25 0.13 -3.59
C LYS A 96 -0.71 -1.28 -3.46
N ILE A 97 -1.49 -2.22 -2.93
CA ILE A 97 -1.10 -3.62 -2.79
C ILE A 97 -0.84 -4.26 -4.15
N GLY A 98 -1.72 -4.01 -5.13
CA GLY A 98 -1.58 -4.48 -6.50
C GLY A 98 -0.26 -4.01 -7.13
N SER A 99 0.04 -2.71 -7.01
CA SER A 99 1.34 -2.14 -7.42
C SER A 99 2.52 -2.81 -6.71
N GLY A 100 2.40 -3.07 -5.40
CA GLY A 100 3.40 -3.78 -4.61
C GLY A 100 3.71 -5.19 -5.15
N TYR A 101 2.69 -5.98 -5.46
CA TYR A 101 2.87 -7.31 -6.06
C TYR A 101 3.56 -7.27 -7.42
N VAL A 102 3.17 -6.33 -8.30
CA VAL A 102 3.84 -6.17 -9.60
C VAL A 102 5.31 -5.77 -9.41
N LYS A 103 5.62 -4.85 -8.49
CA LYS A 103 7.00 -4.45 -8.16
C LYS A 103 7.85 -5.61 -7.61
N LEU A 104 7.23 -6.63 -7.01
CA LEU A 104 7.90 -7.86 -6.60
C LEU A 104 7.99 -8.94 -7.71
N GLY A 105 7.44 -8.69 -8.89
CA GLY A 105 7.40 -9.64 -10.00
C GLY A 105 6.24 -10.64 -9.92
N ILE A 106 5.29 -10.47 -9.01
CA ILE A 106 4.08 -11.30 -8.89
C ILE A 106 2.95 -10.63 -9.67
N GLU A 107 3.16 -10.54 -10.99
CA GLU A 107 2.36 -9.70 -11.89
C GLU A 107 0.88 -10.11 -11.92
N ASP A 108 0.58 -11.40 -12.10
CA ASP A 108 -0.79 -11.91 -12.18
C ASP A 108 -1.63 -11.53 -10.95
N LYS A 109 -1.07 -11.66 -9.74
CA LYS A 109 -1.75 -11.31 -8.49
C LYS A 109 -1.96 -9.80 -8.39
N GLY A 110 -0.95 -9.02 -8.76
CA GLY A 110 -1.01 -7.57 -8.73
C GLY A 110 -2.05 -7.00 -9.70
N LEU A 111 -2.05 -7.46 -10.94
CA LEU A 111 -3.02 -7.05 -11.96
C LEU A 111 -4.44 -7.48 -11.61
N ASN A 112 -4.63 -8.67 -11.03
CA ASN A 112 -5.95 -9.10 -10.58
C ASN A 112 -6.52 -8.18 -9.47
N LEU A 113 -5.67 -7.68 -8.58
CA LEU A 113 -6.10 -6.72 -7.55
C LEU A 113 -6.44 -5.35 -8.14
N LEU A 114 -5.65 -4.88 -9.11
CA LEU A 114 -5.94 -3.62 -9.81
C LEU A 114 -7.26 -3.68 -10.59
N ASP A 115 -7.56 -4.80 -11.25
CA ASP A 115 -8.85 -5.00 -11.91
C ASP A 115 -10.00 -5.03 -10.91
N ARG A 116 -9.88 -5.76 -9.79
CA ARG A 116 -10.90 -5.76 -8.72
C ARG A 116 -11.14 -4.35 -8.17
N ALA A 117 -10.07 -3.58 -7.95
CA ALA A 117 -10.15 -2.20 -7.51
C ALA A 117 -10.90 -1.31 -8.53
N LEU A 118 -10.64 -1.49 -9.83
CA LEU A 118 -11.36 -0.80 -10.90
C LEU A 118 -12.85 -1.13 -10.93
N GLN A 119 -13.19 -2.43 -10.85
CA GLN A 119 -14.60 -2.85 -10.85
C GLN A 119 -15.33 -2.29 -9.63
N LEU A 120 -14.69 -2.30 -8.45
CA LEU A 120 -15.28 -1.72 -7.24
C LEU A 120 -15.46 -0.20 -7.37
N ALA A 121 -14.49 0.52 -7.92
CA ALA A 121 -14.58 1.95 -8.16
C ALA A 121 -15.78 2.32 -9.05
N LYS A 122 -16.05 1.55 -10.11
CA LYS A 122 -17.20 1.75 -10.99
C LYS A 122 -18.56 1.58 -10.30
N THR A 123 -18.60 0.97 -9.11
CA THR A 123 -19.83 0.82 -8.31
C THR A 123 -20.02 1.90 -7.26
N LEU A 124 -19.08 2.85 -7.13
CA LEU A 124 -19.24 3.99 -6.24
C LEU A 124 -20.25 4.99 -6.83
N GLU A 125 -21.25 5.33 -6.02
CA GLU A 125 -22.30 6.29 -6.40
C GLU A 125 -21.86 7.73 -6.18
N ASP A 126 -21.08 7.98 -5.12
CA ASP A 126 -20.49 9.29 -4.85
C ASP A 126 -19.34 9.57 -5.84
N VAL A 127 -19.48 10.67 -6.57
CA VAL A 127 -18.55 11.04 -7.65
C VAL A 127 -17.19 11.43 -7.09
N ASP A 128 -17.15 12.16 -5.97
CA ASP A 128 -15.90 12.62 -5.38
C ASP A 128 -15.10 11.42 -4.82
N GLU A 129 -15.77 10.50 -4.13
CA GLU A 129 -15.15 9.25 -3.65
C GLU A 129 -14.66 8.37 -4.79
N ARG A 130 -15.45 8.26 -5.87
CA ARG A 130 -15.13 7.49 -7.06
C ARG A 130 -13.91 8.06 -7.77
N ASP A 131 -13.92 9.36 -8.04
CA ASP A 131 -12.88 10.02 -8.80
C ASP A 131 -11.55 10.01 -8.02
N TYR A 132 -11.61 10.17 -6.69
CA TYR A 132 -10.46 9.98 -5.81
C TYR A 132 -9.88 8.57 -5.92
N ALA A 133 -10.72 7.54 -5.82
CA ALA A 133 -10.30 6.14 -5.89
C ALA A 133 -9.74 5.77 -7.28
N LEU A 134 -10.35 6.26 -8.37
CA LEU A 134 -9.86 6.09 -9.74
C LEU A 134 -8.52 6.79 -9.95
N CYS A 135 -8.33 7.99 -9.39
CA CYS A 135 -7.04 8.69 -9.43
C CYS A 135 -5.94 7.88 -8.73
N ALA A 136 -6.22 7.32 -7.54
CA ALA A 136 -5.28 6.47 -6.83
C ALA A 136 -4.91 5.22 -7.63
N LEU A 137 -5.89 4.59 -8.27
CA LEU A 137 -5.68 3.42 -9.12
C LEU A 137 -4.85 3.75 -10.38
N ALA A 138 -5.16 4.87 -11.06
CA ALA A 138 -4.41 5.34 -12.21
C ALA A 138 -2.95 5.65 -11.84
N PHE A 139 -2.73 6.27 -10.69
CA PHE A 139 -1.38 6.51 -10.16
C PHE A 139 -0.64 5.21 -9.92
N ALA A 140 -1.27 4.23 -9.25
CA ALA A 140 -0.68 2.92 -9.00
C ALA A 140 -0.27 2.22 -10.32
N CYS A 141 -1.13 2.24 -11.34
CA CYS A 141 -0.84 1.68 -12.67
C CYS A 141 0.34 2.40 -13.34
N LYS A 142 0.40 3.73 -13.24
CA LYS A 142 1.51 4.52 -13.78
C LYS A 142 2.84 4.15 -13.11
N GLU A 143 2.86 3.98 -11.78
CA GLU A 143 4.08 3.63 -11.05
C GLU A 143 4.69 2.30 -11.48
N ILE A 144 3.87 1.35 -11.92
CA ILE A 144 4.32 0.03 -12.40
C ILE A 144 4.54 0.00 -13.92
N GLY A 145 4.44 1.13 -14.62
CA GLY A 145 4.67 1.25 -16.06
C GLY A 145 3.47 0.90 -16.94
N TYR A 146 2.31 0.62 -16.35
CA TYR A 146 1.06 0.30 -17.04
C TYR A 146 0.35 1.57 -17.52
N ASN A 147 1.04 2.33 -18.37
CA ASN A 147 0.61 3.67 -18.81
C ASN A 147 -0.71 3.65 -19.58
N THR A 148 -0.93 2.65 -20.44
CA THR A 148 -2.19 2.54 -21.20
C THR A 148 -3.39 2.38 -20.27
N LEU A 149 -3.29 1.46 -19.31
CA LEU A 149 -4.33 1.26 -18.30
C LEU A 149 -4.54 2.50 -17.43
N ALA A 150 -3.45 3.17 -17.02
CA ALA A 150 -3.53 4.41 -16.26
C ALA A 150 -4.29 5.51 -17.02
N ILE A 151 -4.04 5.67 -18.32
CA ILE A 151 -4.73 6.64 -19.19
C ILE A 151 -6.20 6.27 -19.35
N GLU A 152 -6.53 4.98 -19.53
CA GLU A 152 -7.91 4.52 -19.63
C GLU A 152 -8.69 4.82 -18.35
N ILE A 153 -8.09 4.57 -17.18
CA ILE A 153 -8.71 4.86 -15.88
C ILE A 153 -8.87 6.38 -15.69
N ALA A 154 -7.89 7.18 -16.06
CA ALA A 154 -7.96 8.64 -15.95
C ALA A 154 -9.11 9.24 -16.77
N LYS A 155 -9.41 8.68 -17.95
CA LYS A 155 -10.55 9.11 -18.77
C LYS A 155 -11.89 8.91 -18.08
N LEU A 156 -12.03 7.87 -17.26
CA LEU A 156 -13.26 7.61 -16.49
C LEU A 156 -13.56 8.70 -15.45
N VAL A 157 -12.57 9.51 -15.07
CA VAL A 157 -12.73 10.67 -14.19
C VAL A 157 -13.21 11.91 -14.97
N GLU A 158 -12.83 12.01 -16.25
CA GLU A 158 -13.16 13.17 -17.09
C GLU A 158 -14.55 13.07 -17.75
N GLU A 159 -15.11 11.86 -17.86
CA GLU A 159 -16.44 11.62 -18.41
C GLU A 159 -17.55 12.14 -17.45
N LYS A 160 -18.05 13.34 -17.73
CA LYS A 160 -19.23 13.96 -17.09
C LYS A 160 -20.48 13.84 -17.97
#